data_AF-A0A8D8H512-F1
#
_entry.id   AF-A0A8D8H512-F1
#
_cell.length_a   1.000
_cell.length_b   1.000
_cell.length_c   1.000
_cell.angle_alpha   90.00
_cell.angle_beta   90.00
_cell.angle_gamma   90.00
#
_symmetry.space_group_name_H-M   'P 1'
#
loop_
_entity.id
_entity.type
_entity.pdbx_description
1 polymer ?
#
loop_
_entity_poly.entity_id
_entity_poly.type
_entity_poly.pdbx_seq_one_letter_code
_entity_poly.pdbx_strand_id
1 'polypeptide(L)'
;MAASFVFGIGCVLLPGLAWVVLDHSWEFTVPVLNIVYRPWRLFLVICGLPGLIGAFALLRFPETPKFVLNKGDPERALETIQWMHRMNVGTKEPALQIELILEGEAMQKPDDASGDPKKLKALLKLIWNQTAPLF
;
A
#
# COMPACT_ATOMS: atom_id res chain seq x y z
N MET A 1 -7.89 -12.47 4.18
CA MET A 1 -7.21 -13.52 4.97
C MET A 1 -5.72 -13.20 5.20
N ALA A 2 -4.90 -13.01 4.17
CA ALA A 2 -3.47 -12.70 4.35
C ALA A 2 -3.19 -11.39 5.14
N ALA A 3 -3.90 -10.31 4.85
CA ALA A 3 -3.74 -9.04 5.58
C ALA A 3 -4.05 -9.18 7.08
N SER A 4 -5.13 -9.89 7.41
CA SER A 4 -5.53 -10.17 8.80
C SER A 4 -4.50 -11.04 9.52
N PHE A 5 -3.87 -11.99 8.82
CA PHE A 5 -2.80 -12.82 9.36
C PHE A 5 -1.54 -12.01 9.67
N VAL A 6 -1.10 -11.16 8.74
CA VAL A 6 0.06 -10.26 8.94
C VAL A 6 -0.19 -9.32 10.11
N PHE A 7 -1.38 -8.74 10.20
CA PHE A 7 -1.77 -7.88 11.33
C PHE A 7 -1.77 -8.64 12.65
N GLY A 8 -2.34 -9.84 12.67
CA GLY A 8 -2.36 -10.70 13.87
C GLY A 8 -0.96 -11.04 14.38
N ILE A 9 -0.03 -11.38 13.47
CA ILE A 9 1.38 -11.59 13.82
C ILE A 9 1.98 -10.32 14.43
N GLY A 10 1.74 -9.15 13.82
CA GLY A 10 2.22 -7.87 14.34
C GLY A 10 1.74 -7.59 15.76
N CYS A 11 0.45 -7.85 16.05
CA CYS A 11 -0.13 -7.67 17.37
C CYS A 11 0.49 -8.55 18.45
N VAL A 12 1.02 -9.73 18.11
CA VAL A 12 1.71 -10.63 19.06
C VAL A 12 3.19 -10.30 19.17
N LEU A 13 3.86 -10.01 18.04
CA LEU A 13 5.29 -9.71 18.01
C LEU A 13 5.63 -8.40 18.73
N LEU A 14 4.82 -7.36 18.58
CA LEU A 14 5.07 -6.06 19.21
C LEU A 14 5.18 -6.13 20.74
N PRO A 15 4.19 -6.65 21.50
CA PRO A 15 4.30 -6.79 22.94
C PRO A 15 5.38 -7.80 23.35
N GLY A 16 5.60 -8.87 22.57
CA GLY A 16 6.69 -9.82 22.82
C GLY A 16 8.07 -9.15 22.74
N LEU A 17 8.31 -8.34 21.71
CA LEU A 17 9.54 -7.57 21.56
C LEU A 17 9.67 -6.49 22.63
N ALA A 18 8.57 -5.82 22.99
CA ALA A 18 8.58 -4.82 24.06
C ALA A 18 9.01 -5.45 25.39
N TRP A 19 8.48 -6.62 25.73
CA TRP A 19 8.86 -7.35 26.94
C TRP A 19 10.36 -7.67 26.97
N VAL A 20 10.90 -8.24 25.88
CA VAL A 20 12.30 -8.65 25.80
C VAL A 20 13.26 -7.45 25.85
N VAL A 21 12.89 -6.33 25.23
CA VAL A 21 13.79 -5.17 25.06
C VAL A 21 13.70 -4.18 26.21
N LEU A 22 12.50 -3.92 26.76
CA LEU A 22 12.30 -2.87 27.77
C LEU A 22 12.66 -3.29 29.20
N ASP A 23 12.71 -4.60 29.49
CA ASP A 23 13.04 -5.11 30.83
C ASP A 23 14.54 -4.92 31.20
N HIS A 24 15.37 -4.58 30.20
CA HIS A 24 16.77 -4.25 30.44
C HIS A 24 16.94 -2.85 31.05
N SER A 25 17.96 -2.68 31.89
CA SER A 25 18.27 -1.41 32.59
C SER A 25 19.59 -0.77 32.16
N TRP A 26 20.17 -1.17 31.02
CA TRP A 26 21.43 -0.62 30.56
C TRP A 26 21.30 0.83 30.07
N GLU A 27 22.37 1.58 30.27
CA GLU A 27 22.51 2.94 29.77
C GLU A 27 23.83 3.05 29.02
N PHE A 28 23.78 3.41 27.74
CA PHE A 28 24.96 3.60 26.92
C PHE A 28 25.08 5.06 26.53
N THR A 29 26.11 5.75 27.03
CA THR A 29 26.33 7.15 26.67
C THR A 29 27.01 7.21 25.31
N VAL A 30 26.37 7.86 24.33
CA VAL A 30 26.94 8.09 23.00
C VAL A 30 27.59 9.48 23.02
N PRO A 31 28.92 9.60 23.15
CA PRO A 31 29.57 10.90 23.38
C PRO A 31 29.44 11.83 22.17
N VAL A 32 29.39 11.26 20.96
CA VAL A 32 29.28 12.00 19.69
C VAL A 32 27.96 12.76 19.58
N LEU A 33 26.88 12.21 20.14
CA LEU A 33 25.54 12.78 20.06
C LEU A 33 25.09 13.42 21.38
N ASN A 34 25.89 13.32 22.45
CA ASN A 34 25.56 13.75 23.80
C ASN A 34 24.21 13.22 24.30
N ILE A 35 23.90 11.97 23.95
CA ILE A 35 22.64 11.29 24.30
C ILE A 35 22.95 10.04 25.13
N VAL A 36 22.19 9.85 26.20
CA VAL A 36 22.14 8.58 26.92
C VAL A 36 21.17 7.65 26.17
N TYR A 37 21.74 6.62 25.57
CA TYR A 37 20.99 5.60 24.86
C TYR A 37 20.37 4.65 25.89
N ARG A 38 19.04 4.61 25.91
CA ARG A 38 18.23 3.74 26.77
C ARG A 38 17.53 2.66 25.93
N PRO A 39 17.12 1.53 26.53
CA PRO A 39 16.58 0.38 25.79
C PRO A 39 15.31 0.69 24.97
N TRP A 40 14.49 1.65 25.39
CA TRP A 40 13.33 2.10 24.61
C TRP A 40 13.70 2.69 23.24
N ARG A 41 14.90 3.27 23.08
CA ARG A 41 15.39 3.75 21.78
C ARG A 41 15.69 2.59 20.84
N LEU A 42 16.25 1.50 21.37
CA LEU A 42 16.46 0.27 20.61
C LEU A 42 15.12 -0.32 20.17
N PHE A 43 14.12 -0.33 21.04
CA PHE A 43 12.77 -0.79 20.70
C PHE A 43 12.18 0.00 19.51
N LEU A 44 12.28 1.33 19.52
CA LEU A 44 11.83 2.15 18.38
C LEU A 44 12.58 1.83 17.08
N VAL A 45 13.90 1.61 17.15
CA VAL A 45 14.68 1.21 15.97
C VAL A 45 14.20 -0.12 15.43
N ILE A 46 14.00 -1.12 16.30
CA ILE A 46 13.48 -2.44 15.93
C ILE A 46 12.10 -2.31 15.27
N CYS A 47 11.19 -1.51 15.82
CA CYS A 47 9.88 -1.26 15.22
C CYS A 47 9.96 -0.55 13.86
N GLY A 48 10.99 0.26 13.63
CA GLY A 48 11.22 0.94 12.35
C GLY A 48 11.77 0.03 11.25
N LEU A 49 12.48 -1.06 11.60
CA LEU A 49 13.12 -1.94 10.62
C LEU A 49 12.15 -2.59 9.62
N PRO A 50 11.00 -3.17 10.03
CA PRO A 50 10.02 -3.69 9.08
C PRO A 50 9.50 -2.63 8.12
N GLY A 51 9.29 -1.40 8.60
CA GLY A 51 8.86 -0.27 7.76
C GLY A 51 9.92 0.11 6.73
N LEU A 52 11.19 0.12 7.13
CA LEU A 52 12.32 0.39 6.25
C LEU A 52 12.49 -0.71 5.19
N ILE A 53 12.37 -1.98 5.56
CA ILE A 53 12.36 -3.11 4.63
C ILE A 53 11.18 -2.97 3.64
N GLY A 54 10.01 -2.60 4.14
CA GLY A 54 8.83 -2.31 3.31
C GLY A 54 9.09 -1.19 2.30
N ALA A 55 9.73 -0.10 2.72
CA ALA A 55 10.09 1.00 1.84
C ALA A 55 11.04 0.55 0.71
N PHE A 56 12.09 -0.22 1.03
CA PHE A 56 12.98 -0.77 0.01
C PHE A 56 12.27 -1.75 -0.92
N ALA A 57 11.36 -2.58 -0.41
CA ALA A 57 10.57 -3.47 -1.23
C ALA A 57 9.69 -2.68 -2.22
N LEU A 58 9.02 -1.62 -1.76
CA LEU A 58 8.17 -0.77 -2.59
C LEU A 58 8.90 -0.13 -3.77
N LEU A 59 10.19 0.20 -3.63
CA LEU A 59 10.99 0.73 -4.75
C LEU A 59 11.11 -0.26 -5.92
N ARG A 60 10.94 -1.56 -5.68
CA ARG A 60 11.02 -2.60 -6.72
C ARG A 60 9.68 -2.93 -7.36
N PHE A 61 8.57 -2.65 -6.68
CA PHE A 61 7.23 -2.94 -7.18
C PHE A 61 6.84 -1.94 -8.29
N PRO A 62 6.23 -2.41 -9.39
CA PRO A 62 5.67 -1.53 -10.39
C PRO A 62 4.46 -0.78 -9.81
N GLU A 63 4.19 0.41 -10.36
CA GLU A 63 2.99 1.17 -10.05
C GLU A 63 1.72 0.39 -10.39
N THR A 64 0.58 0.76 -9.77
CA THR A 64 -0.67 0.06 -10.06
C THR A 64 -1.09 0.25 -11.53
N PRO A 65 -1.55 -0.80 -12.22
CA PRO A 65 -1.87 -0.71 -13.66
C PRO A 65 -2.98 0.30 -13.94
N LYS A 66 -3.94 0.44 -13.01
CA LYS A 66 -5.00 1.46 -13.08
C LYS A 66 -4.45 2.89 -13.05
N PHE A 67 -3.44 3.15 -12.22
CA PHE A 67 -2.83 4.48 -12.14
C PHE A 67 -2.06 4.83 -13.42
N VAL A 68 -1.31 3.87 -13.96
CA VAL A 68 -0.54 4.04 -15.20
C VAL A 68 -1.48 4.23 -16.39
N LEU A 69 -2.57 3.47 -16.46
CA LEU A 69 -3.63 3.63 -17.45
C LEU A 69 -4.25 5.04 -17.40
N ASN A 70 -4.66 5.49 -16.21
CA ASN A 70 -5.24 6.83 -16.03
C ASN A 70 -4.26 7.98 -16.36
N LYS A 71 -2.96 7.72 -16.42
CA LYS A 71 -1.96 8.68 -16.89
C LYS A 71 -1.83 8.74 -18.42
N GLY A 72 -2.57 7.91 -19.15
CA GLY A 72 -2.56 7.84 -20.61
C GLY A 72 -1.47 6.91 -21.17
N ASP A 73 -0.91 6.01 -20.36
CA ASP A 73 0.11 5.04 -20.79
C ASP A 73 -0.43 3.59 -20.73
N PRO A 74 -1.22 3.17 -21.73
CA PRO A 74 -1.84 1.84 -21.73
C PRO A 74 -0.82 0.70 -21.94
N GLU A 75 0.29 0.95 -22.64
CA GLU A 75 1.34 -0.05 -22.89
C GLU A 75 2.02 -0.44 -21.59
N ARG A 76 2.39 0.53 -20.75
CA ARG A 76 3.01 0.25 -19.46
C ARG A 76 2.03 -0.35 -18.44
N ALA A 77 0.73 -0.04 -18.56
CA ALA A 77 -0.30 -0.71 -17.80
C ALA A 77 -0.38 -2.21 -18.17
N LEU A 78 -0.28 -2.53 -19.46
CA LEU A 78 -0.23 -3.91 -19.95
C LEU A 78 1.01 -4.67 -19.44
N GLU A 79 2.19 -4.07 -19.53
CA GLU A 79 3.43 -4.66 -18.99
C GLU A 79 3.31 -4.99 -17.50
N THR A 80 2.68 -4.10 -16.73
CA THR A 80 2.44 -4.28 -15.30
C THR A 80 1.50 -5.47 -15.04
N ILE A 81 0.42 -5.58 -15.81
CA ILE A 81 -0.51 -6.71 -15.70
C ILE A 81 0.19 -8.03 -16.05
N GLN A 82 1.00 -8.04 -17.11
CA GLN A 82 1.79 -9.21 -17.48
C GLN A 82 2.81 -9.58 -16.40
N TRP A 83 3.45 -8.59 -15.76
CA TRP A 83 4.33 -8.83 -14.62
C TRP A 83 3.58 -9.46 -13.45
N MET A 84 2.39 -8.97 -13.11
CA MET A 84 1.54 -9.55 -12.07
C MET A 84 1.13 -10.98 -12.41
N HIS A 85 0.75 -11.24 -13.66
CA HIS A 85 0.40 -12.58 -14.14
C HIS A 85 1.57 -13.56 -13.96
N ARG A 86 2.78 -13.18 -14.38
CA ARG A 86 3.99 -14.00 -14.20
C ARG A 86 4.29 -14.29 -12.73
N MET A 87 4.02 -13.33 -11.83
CA MET A 87 4.24 -13.52 -10.39
C MET A 87 3.23 -14.47 -9.75
N ASN A 88 1.98 -14.48 -10.22
CA ASN A 88 0.92 -15.33 -9.67
C ASN A 88 0.95 -16.76 -10.23
N VAL A 89 1.18 -16.91 -11.54
CA VAL A 89 1.07 -18.20 -12.25
C VAL A 89 2.43 -18.88 -12.47
N GLY A 90 3.52 -18.11 -12.45
CA GLY A 90 4.86 -18.60 -12.79
C GLY A 90 5.07 -18.78 -14.30
N THR A 91 6.10 -19.54 -14.70
CA THR A 91 6.51 -19.73 -16.11
C THR A 91 5.73 -20.82 -16.86
N LYS A 92 4.68 -21.40 -16.25
CA LYS A 92 3.99 -22.57 -16.78
C LYS A 92 2.89 -22.25 -17.79
N GLU A 93 2.40 -21.02 -17.82
CA GLU A 93 1.30 -20.63 -18.69
C GLU A 93 1.71 -19.60 -19.74
N PRO A 94 1.05 -19.60 -20.91
CA PRO A 94 1.32 -18.64 -21.97
C PRO A 94 1.10 -17.19 -21.50
N ALA A 95 1.79 -16.26 -22.15
CA ALA A 95 1.66 -14.85 -21.85
C ALA A 95 0.21 -14.39 -22.02
N LEU A 96 -0.30 -13.66 -21.03
CA LEU A 96 -1.65 -13.11 -21.05
C LEU A 96 -1.83 -12.21 -22.29
N GLN A 97 -2.76 -12.59 -23.17
CA GLN A 97 -3.12 -11.81 -24.35
C GLN A 97 -4.26 -10.87 -23.99
N ILE A 98 -3.98 -9.57 -23.95
CA ILE A 98 -4.98 -8.53 -23.69
C ILE A 98 -5.19 -7.78 -25.00
N GLU A 99 -6.38 -7.91 -25.57
CA GLU A 99 -6.72 -7.28 -26.85
C GLU A 99 -7.22 -5.84 -26.68
N LEU A 100 -7.85 -5.51 -25.56
CA LEU A 100 -8.41 -4.19 -25.30
C LEU A 100 -8.53 -3.91 -23.81
N ILE A 101 -8.01 -2.77 -23.36
CA ILE A 101 -8.30 -2.22 -22.03
C ILE A 101 -9.41 -1.18 -22.23
N LEU A 102 -10.64 -1.55 -21.90
CA LEU A 102 -11.75 -0.60 -21.85
C LEU A 102 -11.55 0.31 -20.65
N GLU A 103 -11.31 1.59 -20.89
CA GLU A 103 -11.47 2.62 -19.86
C GLU A 103 -12.96 2.68 -19.51
N GLY A 104 -13.37 1.89 -18.51
CA GLY A 104 -14.68 2.03 -17.91
C GLY A 104 -14.84 3.49 -17.45
N GLU A 105 -15.89 4.15 -17.95
CA GLU A 105 -16.21 5.57 -17.82
C GLU A 105 -15.23 6.28 -16.91
N ALA A 106 -14.17 6.82 -17.52
CA ALA A 106 -13.15 7.58 -16.82
C ALA A 106 -13.85 8.47 -15.82
N MET A 107 -13.53 8.30 -14.54
CA MET A 107 -14.01 9.12 -13.45
C MET A 107 -13.70 10.56 -13.87
N GLN A 108 -14.68 11.26 -14.44
CA GLN A 108 -14.57 12.67 -14.74
C GLN A 108 -14.29 13.29 -13.39
N LYS A 109 -13.00 13.58 -13.16
CA LYS A 109 -12.55 14.29 -11.98
C LYS A 109 -13.39 15.56 -11.98
N PRO A 110 -14.31 15.77 -11.03
CA PRO A 110 -15.03 17.02 -11.00
C PRO A 110 -13.98 18.08 -10.78
N ASP A 111 -13.82 18.98 -11.74
CA ASP A 111 -12.91 20.12 -11.65
C ASP A 111 -13.06 20.78 -10.27
N ASP A 112 -11.91 21.07 -9.66
CA ASP A 112 -11.76 21.72 -8.35
C ASP A 112 -12.53 23.05 -8.32
N ALA A 113 -13.76 23.02 -7.81
CA ALA A 113 -14.51 24.19 -7.37
C ALA A 113 -15.55 23.76 -6.32
N SER A 114 -15.16 23.91 -5.05
CA SER A 114 -15.96 23.65 -3.87
C SER A 114 -17.23 24.51 -3.83
N GLY A 115 -18.41 23.89 -3.63
CA GLY A 115 -19.57 24.61 -3.06
C GLY A 115 -20.97 24.36 -3.63
N ASP A 116 -21.17 23.52 -4.66
CA ASP A 116 -22.49 23.47 -5.33
C ASP A 116 -23.38 22.27 -4.91
N PRO A 117 -24.53 22.47 -4.23
CA PRO A 117 -25.40 21.40 -3.73
C PRO A 117 -26.00 20.50 -4.82
N LYS A 118 -26.05 20.98 -6.08
CA LYS A 118 -26.49 20.18 -7.24
C LYS A 118 -25.47 19.10 -7.61
N LYS A 119 -24.17 19.36 -7.45
CA LYS A 119 -23.13 18.35 -7.69
C LYS A 119 -23.14 17.26 -6.61
N LEU A 120 -23.50 17.58 -5.36
CA LEU A 120 -23.64 16.58 -4.30
C LEU A 120 -24.81 15.61 -4.59
N LYS A 121 -25.93 16.11 -5.10
CA LYS A 121 -27.04 15.27 -5.59
C LYS A 121 -26.61 14.42 -6.79
N ALA A 122 -25.82 14.96 -7.70
CA ALA A 122 -25.29 14.21 -8.84
C ALA A 122 -24.34 13.09 -8.37
N LEU A 123 -23.44 13.36 -7.42
CA LEU A 123 -22.57 12.35 -6.82
C LEU A 123 -23.36 11.27 -6.08
N LEU A 124 -24.35 11.63 -5.27
CA LEU A 124 -25.20 10.65 -4.57
C LEU A 124 -25.98 9.78 -5.56
N LYS A 125 -26.48 10.36 -6.66
CA LYS A 125 -27.14 9.61 -7.73
C LYS A 125 -26.17 8.69 -8.47
N LEU A 126 -24.94 9.14 -8.68
CA LEU A 126 -23.87 8.35 -9.31
C LEU A 126 -23.48 7.17 -8.42
N ILE A 127 -23.26 7.42 -7.13
CA ILE A 127 -22.99 6.39 -6.11
C ILE A 127 -24.15 5.39 -6.07
N TRP A 128 -25.40 5.85 -6.06
CA TRP A 128 -26.57 4.97 -6.06
C TRP A 128 -26.63 4.08 -7.31
N ASN A 129 -26.43 4.65 -8.50
CA ASN A 129 -26.44 3.89 -9.74
C ASN A 129 -25.29 2.88 -9.83
N GLN A 130 -24.15 3.16 -9.20
CA GLN A 130 -23.01 2.23 -9.13
C GLN A 130 -23.20 1.15 -8.05
N THR A 131 -23.87 1.48 -6.94
CA THR A 131 -24.00 0.61 -5.77
C THR A 131 -25.23 -0.30 -5.86
N ALA A 132 -26.34 0.18 -6.42
CA ALA A 132 -27.57 -0.59 -6.59
C ALA A 132 -27.41 -1.91 -7.37
N PRO A 133 -26.62 -2.01 -8.47
CA PRO A 133 -26.42 -3.27 -9.18
C PRO A 133 -25.44 -4.24 -8.48
N LEU A 134 -24.77 -3.82 -7.40
CA LEU A 134 -23.88 -4.69 -6.62
C LEU A 134 -24.61 -5.52 -5.55
N PHE A 135 -25.89 -5.22 -5.30
CA PHE A 135 -26.77 -5.90 -4.35
C PHE A 135 -27.95 -6.55 -5.06
#